data_AF-A0BHS9-F1
#
_entry.id   AF-A0BHS9-F1
#
_cell.length_a   1.000
_cell.length_b   1.000
_cell.length_c   1.000
_cell.angle_alpha   90.00
_cell.angle_beta   90.00
_cell.angle_gamma   90.00
#
_symmetry.space_group_name_H-M   'P 1'
#
loop_
_entity.id
_entity.type
_entity.pdbx_description
1 polymer ?
#
loop_
_entity_poly.entity_id
_entity_poly.type
_entity_poly.pdbx_seq_one_letter_code
_entity_poly.pdbx_strand_id
1 'polypeptide(L)'
;MKSKMLQQQYGSQNNTSKKLEQGRQDKSKNTRQNKGKILIQKKQCGNIIQQFKKAKTILAIKIALLLNNLELNIQEKVVKNYDAKIQKNSEDSSYYHNKGIRNYVELLAVNLEKMNRLEEALENYDLAILKNPKHSEFYNCKGKINIQNFQANILEKMNRLEEVLQNFDFAIQNNPEESKYYFNKGLNKMLHFQRLYVRQNEQIKKRALLYL
;
A
#
# COMPACT_ATOMS: atom_id res chain seq x y z
N MET A 1 3.32 -99.79 -8.27
CA MET A 1 2.51 -98.84 -7.47
C MET A 1 3.26 -97.56 -7.06
N LYS A 2 4.55 -97.60 -6.68
CA LYS A 2 5.33 -96.41 -6.25
C LYS A 2 5.45 -95.26 -7.29
N SER A 3 5.64 -95.53 -8.59
CA SER A 3 5.88 -94.44 -9.57
C SER A 3 4.62 -93.62 -9.92
N LYS A 4 3.43 -94.22 -9.87
CA LYS A 4 2.15 -93.49 -10.03
C LYS A 4 1.87 -92.54 -8.87
N MET A 5 2.22 -92.92 -7.63
CA MET A 5 2.11 -92.05 -6.46
C MET A 5 3.08 -90.86 -6.54
N LEU A 6 4.32 -91.09 -6.98
CA LEU A 6 5.32 -90.03 -7.17
C LEU A 6 4.90 -89.01 -8.25
N GLN A 7 4.33 -89.47 -9.38
CA GLN A 7 3.82 -88.56 -10.42
C GLN A 7 2.60 -87.76 -9.96
N GLN A 8 1.69 -88.35 -9.18
CA GLN A 8 0.56 -87.61 -8.58
C GLN A 8 1.02 -86.58 -7.54
N GLN A 9 2.01 -86.90 -6.70
CA GLN A 9 2.59 -85.93 -5.75
C GLN A 9 3.30 -84.79 -6.47
N TYR A 10 4.11 -85.08 -7.50
CA TYR A 10 4.78 -84.04 -8.30
C TYR A 10 3.79 -83.14 -9.04
N GLY A 11 2.75 -83.71 -9.65
CA GLY A 11 1.69 -82.94 -10.32
C GLY A 11 0.87 -82.07 -9.34
N SER A 12 0.62 -82.58 -8.13
CA SER A 12 -0.04 -81.85 -7.05
C SER A 12 0.82 -80.67 -6.55
N GLN A 13 2.12 -80.88 -6.32
CA GLN A 13 3.07 -79.86 -5.88
C GLN A 13 3.29 -78.75 -6.93
N ASN A 14 3.30 -79.10 -8.22
CA ASN A 14 3.40 -78.11 -9.29
C ASN A 14 2.15 -77.23 -9.41
N ASN A 15 0.96 -77.82 -9.20
CA ASN A 15 -0.30 -77.08 -9.22
C ASN A 15 -0.46 -76.14 -8.00
N THR A 16 0.01 -76.55 -6.82
CA THR A 16 0.00 -75.68 -5.63
C THR A 16 1.00 -74.53 -5.77
N SER A 17 2.19 -74.78 -6.32
CA SER A 17 3.21 -73.75 -6.54
C SER A 17 2.75 -72.67 -7.53
N LYS A 18 2.14 -73.06 -8.66
CA LYS A 18 1.55 -72.12 -9.63
C LYS A 18 0.41 -71.28 -9.05
N LYS A 19 -0.47 -71.87 -8.23
CA LYS A 19 -1.55 -71.13 -7.54
C LYS A 19 -1.00 -70.13 -6.54
N LEU A 20 0.08 -70.47 -5.82
CA LEU A 20 0.74 -69.56 -4.87
C LEU A 20 1.41 -68.38 -5.59
N GLU A 21 2.06 -68.60 -6.74
CA GLU A 21 2.65 -67.52 -7.55
C GLU A 21 1.59 -66.59 -8.16
N GLN A 22 0.51 -67.13 -8.72
CA GLN A 22 -0.62 -66.32 -9.19
C GLN A 22 -1.22 -65.47 -8.06
N GLY A 23 -1.43 -66.07 -6.88
CA GLY A 23 -1.90 -65.34 -5.70
C GLY A 23 -0.93 -64.23 -5.22
N ARG A 24 0.38 -64.43 -5.34
CA ARG A 24 1.39 -63.39 -5.06
C ARG A 24 1.38 -62.27 -6.10
N GLN A 25 1.27 -62.60 -7.38
CA GLN A 25 1.20 -61.61 -8.46
C GLN A 25 -0.08 -60.76 -8.35
N ASP A 26 -1.23 -61.37 -8.08
CA ASP A 26 -2.51 -60.66 -7.89
C ASP A 26 -2.48 -59.75 -6.66
N LYS A 27 -1.91 -60.21 -5.53
CA LYS A 27 -1.68 -59.35 -4.35
C LYS A 27 -0.78 -58.16 -4.67
N SER A 28 0.33 -58.36 -5.39
CA SER A 28 1.24 -57.29 -5.82
C SER A 28 0.54 -56.27 -6.74
N LYS A 29 -0.28 -56.74 -7.68
CA LYS A 29 -1.02 -55.92 -8.63
C LYS A 29 -2.10 -55.09 -7.94
N ASN A 30 -2.87 -55.70 -7.04
CA ASN A 30 -3.83 -55.00 -6.17
C ASN A 30 -3.15 -53.95 -5.29
N THR A 31 -1.99 -54.26 -4.72
CA THR A 31 -1.24 -53.32 -3.88
C THR A 31 -0.75 -52.11 -4.67
N ARG A 32 -0.26 -52.32 -5.91
CA ARG A 32 0.13 -51.22 -6.81
C ARG A 32 -1.06 -50.37 -7.24
N GLN A 33 -2.20 -50.98 -7.60
CA GLN A 33 -3.43 -50.25 -7.91
C GLN A 33 -3.90 -49.41 -6.73
N ASN A 34 -3.89 -49.97 -5.51
CA ASN A 34 -4.28 -49.26 -4.31
C ASN A 34 -3.32 -48.09 -3.99
N LYS A 35 -2.00 -48.29 -4.13
CA LYS A 35 -1.01 -47.19 -4.01
C LYS A 35 -1.23 -46.08 -5.04
N GLY A 36 -1.53 -46.43 -6.30
CA GLY A 36 -1.83 -45.47 -7.36
C GLY A 36 -3.07 -44.63 -7.05
N LYS A 37 -4.16 -45.27 -6.59
CA LYS A 37 -5.38 -44.57 -6.13
C LYS A 37 -5.10 -43.60 -4.98
N ILE A 38 -4.30 -44.01 -4.00
CA ILE A 38 -3.89 -43.16 -2.86
C ILE A 38 -3.07 -41.95 -3.35
N LEU A 39 -2.16 -42.14 -4.31
CA LEU A 39 -1.37 -41.03 -4.87
C LEU A 39 -2.25 -40.00 -5.58
N ILE A 40 -3.23 -40.46 -6.36
CA ILE A 40 -4.19 -39.59 -7.05
C ILE A 40 -5.03 -38.82 -6.03
N GLN A 41 -5.54 -39.48 -5.00
CA GLN A 41 -6.30 -38.83 -3.92
C GLN A 41 -5.46 -37.79 -3.16
N LYS A 42 -4.19 -38.09 -2.86
CA LYS A 42 -3.27 -37.13 -2.24
C LYS A 42 -3.05 -35.90 -3.12
N LYS A 43 -2.87 -36.09 -4.43
CA LYS A 43 -2.71 -34.98 -5.39
C LYS A 43 -3.98 -34.14 -5.48
N GLN A 44 -5.15 -34.77 -5.54
CA GLN A 44 -6.44 -34.09 -5.52
C GLN A 44 -6.65 -33.28 -4.23
N CYS A 45 -6.36 -33.87 -3.06
CA CYS A 45 -6.39 -33.15 -1.78
C CYS A 45 -5.42 -31.96 -1.76
N GLY A 46 -4.20 -32.11 -2.28
CA GLY A 46 -3.23 -31.02 -2.39
C GLY A 46 -3.75 -29.85 -3.22
N ASN A 47 -4.35 -30.14 -4.38
CA ASN A 47 -4.99 -29.12 -5.23
C ASN A 47 -6.13 -28.40 -4.51
N ILE A 48 -6.98 -29.14 -3.80
CA ILE A 48 -8.11 -28.57 -3.04
C ILE A 48 -7.59 -27.64 -1.93
N ILE A 49 -6.58 -28.06 -1.16
CA ILE A 49 -5.95 -27.21 -0.12
C ILE A 49 -5.37 -25.93 -0.74
N GLN A 50 -4.73 -26.02 -1.91
CA GLN A 50 -4.16 -24.86 -2.58
C GLN A 50 -5.25 -23.90 -3.08
N GLN A 51 -6.37 -24.42 -3.58
CA GLN A 51 -7.54 -23.62 -3.97
C GLN A 51 -8.15 -22.92 -2.76
N PHE A 52 -8.32 -23.61 -1.62
CA PHE A 52 -8.81 -22.99 -0.38
C PHE A 52 -7.87 -21.89 0.13
N LYS A 53 -6.56 -22.09 0.07
CA LYS A 53 -5.57 -21.05 0.41
C LYS A 53 -5.74 -19.82 -0.47
N LYS A 54 -5.83 -20.00 -1.80
CA LYS A 54 -6.07 -18.89 -2.74
C LYS A 54 -7.37 -18.16 -2.45
N ALA A 55 -8.47 -18.89 -2.23
CA ALA A 55 -9.78 -18.31 -1.91
C ALA A 55 -9.73 -17.48 -0.61
N LYS A 56 -9.05 -17.97 0.42
CA LYS A 56 -8.85 -17.23 1.68
C LYS A 56 -8.07 -15.92 1.45
N THR A 57 -7.01 -15.95 0.65
CA THR A 57 -6.25 -14.74 0.31
C THR A 57 -7.09 -13.73 -0.47
N ILE A 58 -7.86 -14.19 -1.47
CA ILE A 58 -8.75 -13.32 -2.25
C ILE A 58 -9.81 -12.68 -1.35
N LEU A 59 -10.41 -13.46 -0.44
CA LEU A 59 -11.39 -12.94 0.52
C LEU A 59 -10.78 -11.89 1.44
N ALA A 60 -9.58 -12.13 1.96
CA ALA A 60 -8.87 -11.16 2.81
C ALA A 60 -8.59 -9.84 2.07
N ILE A 61 -8.13 -9.91 0.81
CA ILE A 61 -7.90 -8.72 -0.03
C ILE A 61 -9.23 -7.98 -0.25
N LYS A 62 -10.31 -8.70 -0.55
CA LYS A 62 -11.63 -8.09 -0.78
C LYS A 62 -12.16 -7.36 0.45
N ILE A 63 -11.98 -7.93 1.64
CA ILE A 63 -12.33 -7.28 2.92
C ILE A 63 -11.48 -6.02 3.12
N ALA A 64 -10.16 -6.09 2.92
CA ALA A 64 -9.28 -4.93 3.07
C ALA A 64 -9.66 -3.77 2.14
N LEU A 65 -9.98 -4.06 0.88
CA LEU A 65 -10.45 -3.05 -0.08
C LEU A 65 -11.78 -2.42 0.34
N LEU A 66 -12.73 -3.23 0.84
CA LEU A 66 -14.01 -2.72 1.34
C LEU A 66 -13.82 -1.79 2.55
N LEU A 67 -12.94 -2.16 3.48
CA LEU A 67 -12.62 -1.33 4.64
C LEU A 67 -12.00 0.00 4.23
N ASN A 68 -11.06 -0.01 3.29
CA ASN A 68 -10.45 1.21 2.76
C ASN A 68 -11.49 2.12 2.09
N ASN A 69 -12.35 1.55 1.25
CA ASN A 69 -13.43 2.31 0.60
C ASN A 69 -14.42 2.92 1.61
N LEU A 70 -14.73 2.21 2.69
CA LEU A 70 -15.57 2.72 3.78
C LEU A 70 -14.89 3.88 4.50
N GLU A 71 -13.60 3.77 4.79
CA GLU A 71 -12.81 4.82 5.43
C GLU A 71 -12.75 6.09 4.56
N LEU A 72 -12.48 5.95 3.26
CA LEU A 72 -12.49 7.04 2.30
C LEU A 72 -13.87 7.74 2.23
N ASN A 73 -14.97 6.97 2.24
CA ASN A 73 -16.32 7.53 2.23
C ASN A 73 -16.64 8.31 3.52
N ILE A 74 -16.17 7.83 4.67
CA ILE A 74 -16.30 8.57 5.94
C ILE A 74 -15.51 9.88 5.86
N GLN A 75 -14.29 9.84 5.35
CA GLN A 75 -13.44 11.04 5.19
C GLN A 75 -14.08 12.06 4.21
N GLU A 76 -14.65 11.62 3.09
CA GLU A 76 -15.40 12.47 2.15
C GLU A 76 -16.59 13.19 2.83
N LYS A 77 -17.33 12.49 3.70
CA LYS A 77 -18.43 13.10 4.46
C LYS A 77 -17.93 14.14 5.45
N VAL A 78 -16.77 13.90 6.07
CA VAL A 78 -16.14 14.84 7.01
C VAL A 78 -15.71 16.12 6.27
N VAL A 79 -15.04 15.99 5.13
CA VAL A 79 -14.66 17.11 4.24
C VAL A 79 -15.88 17.96 3.89
N LYS A 80 -16.94 17.35 3.35
CA LYS A 80 -18.18 18.07 2.98
C LYS A 80 -18.84 18.80 4.14
N ASN A 81 -18.77 18.24 5.35
CA ASN A 81 -19.33 18.87 6.54
C ASN A 81 -18.54 20.14 6.93
N TYR A 82 -17.21 20.08 6.87
CA TYR A 82 -16.38 21.26 7.12
C TYR A 82 -16.55 22.32 6.04
N ASP A 83 -16.62 21.94 4.76
CA ASP A 83 -16.92 22.87 3.66
C ASP A 83 -18.25 23.61 3.89
N ALA A 84 -19.31 22.87 4.21
CA ALA A 84 -20.62 23.47 4.48
C ALA A 84 -20.60 24.42 5.68
N LYS A 85 -19.84 24.08 6.73
CA LYS A 85 -19.65 24.95 7.90
C LYS A 85 -18.88 26.22 7.53
N ILE A 86 -17.85 26.13 6.68
CA ILE A 86 -17.09 27.28 6.21
C ILE A 86 -17.97 28.19 5.35
N GLN A 87 -18.77 27.63 4.43
CA GLN A 87 -19.68 28.40 3.56
C GLN A 87 -20.74 29.16 4.38
N LYS A 88 -21.50 28.44 5.21
CA LYS A 88 -22.52 29.04 6.08
C LYS A 88 -21.94 30.14 6.95
N ASN A 89 -20.71 29.95 7.39
CA ASN A 89 -20.06 30.91 8.25
C ASN A 89 -19.43 32.09 7.46
N SER A 90 -18.99 31.90 6.23
CA SER A 90 -18.43 33.02 5.44
C SER A 90 -19.41 34.19 5.23
N GLU A 91 -20.71 33.95 5.40
CA GLU A 91 -21.81 34.92 5.25
C GLU A 91 -22.06 35.79 6.51
N ASP A 92 -21.52 35.43 7.68
CA ASP A 92 -21.89 36.04 8.97
C ASP A 92 -20.65 36.59 9.71
N SER A 93 -20.30 37.86 9.47
CA SER A 93 -18.97 38.43 9.79
C SER A 93 -18.78 38.85 11.27
N SER A 94 -18.59 37.90 12.19
CA SER A 94 -18.20 38.18 13.58
C SER A 94 -16.85 37.58 14.00
N TYR A 95 -16.21 38.14 15.04
CA TYR A 95 -14.89 37.71 15.52
C TYR A 95 -14.85 36.23 16.01
N TYR A 96 -15.85 35.80 16.77
CA TYR A 96 -15.96 34.41 17.25
C TYR A 96 -16.17 33.43 16.10
N HIS A 97 -16.75 33.92 15.02
CA HIS A 97 -17.00 33.14 13.82
C HIS A 97 -15.77 32.98 12.94
N ASN A 98 -14.95 34.02 12.80
CA ASN A 98 -13.63 33.90 12.17
C ASN A 98 -12.75 32.87 12.91
N LYS A 99 -12.87 32.76 14.24
CA LYS A 99 -12.23 31.70 15.04
C LYS A 99 -12.82 30.30 14.75
N GLY A 100 -14.12 30.20 14.53
CA GLY A 100 -14.80 28.96 14.13
C GLY A 100 -14.43 28.50 12.72
N ILE A 101 -14.51 29.39 11.73
CA ILE A 101 -14.07 29.16 10.34
C ILE A 101 -12.62 28.69 10.32
N ARG A 102 -11.74 29.34 11.07
CA ARG A 102 -10.32 28.95 11.21
C ARG A 102 -10.16 27.48 11.57
N ASN A 103 -10.85 27.02 12.62
CA ASN A 103 -10.76 25.63 13.06
C ASN A 103 -11.30 24.67 11.98
N TYR A 104 -12.34 25.06 11.24
CA TYR A 104 -12.88 24.23 10.16
C TYR A 104 -11.98 24.16 8.93
N VAL A 105 -11.35 25.28 8.53
CA VAL A 105 -10.40 25.32 7.41
C VAL A 105 -9.14 24.49 7.73
N GLU A 106 -8.64 24.55 8.97
CA GLU A 106 -7.53 23.70 9.42
C GLU A 106 -7.90 22.21 9.40
N LEU A 107 -9.04 21.85 10.00
CA LEU A 107 -9.51 20.46 10.02
C LEU A 107 -9.78 19.92 8.61
N LEU A 108 -10.32 20.76 7.73
CA LEU A 108 -10.53 20.43 6.32
C LEU A 108 -9.20 20.14 5.62
N ALA A 109 -8.22 21.04 5.75
CA ALA A 109 -6.91 20.87 5.12
C ALA A 109 -6.17 19.61 5.63
N VAL A 110 -6.24 19.30 6.92
CA VAL A 110 -5.67 18.06 7.49
C VAL A 110 -6.38 16.80 6.97
N ASN A 111 -7.71 16.83 6.78
CA ASN A 111 -8.43 15.69 6.22
C ASN A 111 -8.10 15.50 4.73
N LEU A 112 -7.98 16.59 3.97
CA LEU A 112 -7.56 16.55 2.57
C LEU A 112 -6.12 16.01 2.42
N GLU A 113 -5.20 16.36 3.33
CA GLU A 113 -3.85 15.78 3.41
C GLU A 113 -3.90 14.25 3.57
N LYS A 114 -4.73 13.74 4.50
CA LYS A 114 -4.91 12.29 4.73
C LYS A 114 -5.46 11.56 3.51
N MET A 115 -6.28 12.24 2.72
CA MET A 115 -6.85 11.74 1.47
C MET A 115 -5.90 11.91 0.28
N ASN A 116 -4.69 12.44 0.49
CA ASN A 116 -3.71 12.77 -0.54
C ASN A 116 -4.24 13.77 -1.60
N ARG A 117 -5.24 14.59 -1.23
CA ARG A 117 -5.80 15.69 -2.03
C ARG A 117 -5.01 16.97 -1.76
N LEU A 118 -3.74 16.96 -2.15
CA LEU A 118 -2.73 17.93 -1.70
C LEU A 118 -2.98 19.34 -2.23
N GLU A 119 -3.49 19.50 -3.45
CA GLU A 119 -3.82 20.80 -4.04
C GLU A 119 -4.94 21.50 -3.24
N GLU A 120 -6.03 20.79 -2.96
CA GLU A 120 -7.16 21.33 -2.20
C GLU A 120 -6.78 21.66 -0.75
N ALA A 121 -5.88 20.87 -0.16
CA ALA A 121 -5.34 21.17 1.16
C ALA A 121 -4.54 22.49 1.14
N LEU A 122 -3.74 22.75 0.11
CA LEU A 122 -2.97 23.98 -0.04
C LEU A 122 -3.87 25.22 -0.16
N GLU A 123 -4.91 25.14 -0.98
CA GLU A 123 -5.89 26.23 -1.13
C GLU A 123 -6.54 26.57 0.21
N ASN A 124 -6.87 25.56 1.02
CA ASN A 124 -7.43 25.76 2.35
C ASN A 124 -6.40 26.36 3.33
N TYR A 125 -5.12 25.95 3.28
CA TYR A 125 -4.09 26.62 4.07
C TYR A 125 -3.88 28.08 3.65
N ASP A 126 -4.00 28.41 2.37
CA ASP A 126 -3.97 29.79 1.89
C ASP A 126 -5.13 30.62 2.46
N LEU A 127 -6.35 30.06 2.46
CA LEU A 127 -7.50 30.68 3.11
C LEU A 127 -7.28 30.87 4.62
N ALA A 128 -6.69 29.87 5.30
CA ALA A 128 -6.39 29.95 6.73
C ALA A 128 -5.36 31.04 7.06
N ILE A 129 -4.33 31.17 6.23
CA ILE A 129 -3.29 32.21 6.33
C ILE A 129 -3.91 33.60 6.11
N LEU A 130 -4.74 33.77 5.08
CA LEU A 130 -5.44 35.04 4.83
C LEU A 130 -6.30 35.47 6.02
N LYS A 131 -6.94 34.51 6.70
CA LYS A 131 -7.79 34.78 7.87
C LYS A 131 -6.99 35.01 9.16
N ASN A 132 -5.80 34.41 9.30
CA ASN A 132 -4.94 34.61 10.46
C ASN A 132 -3.44 34.54 10.09
N PRO A 133 -2.87 35.64 9.60
CA PRO A 133 -1.48 35.66 9.12
C PRO A 133 -0.44 35.50 10.24
N LYS A 134 -0.85 35.57 11.51
CA LYS A 134 0.06 35.40 12.65
C LYS A 134 0.13 33.95 13.15
N HIS A 135 -0.68 33.04 12.61
CA HIS A 135 -0.68 31.65 13.05
C HIS A 135 0.41 30.85 12.31
N SER A 136 1.55 30.71 12.96
CA SER A 136 2.75 30.04 12.41
C SER A 136 2.50 28.60 11.92
N GLU A 137 1.55 27.88 12.53
CA GLU A 137 1.28 26.49 12.18
C GLU A 137 0.76 26.32 10.74
N PHE A 138 -0.04 27.26 10.23
CA PHE A 138 -0.57 27.18 8.87
C PHE A 138 0.54 27.24 7.82
N TYR A 139 1.53 28.11 8.03
CA TYR A 139 2.70 28.20 7.15
C TYR A 139 3.54 26.93 7.20
N ASN A 140 3.73 26.34 8.37
CA ASN A 140 4.45 25.07 8.53
C ASN A 140 3.73 23.91 7.82
N CYS A 141 2.42 23.78 8.01
CA CYS A 141 1.63 22.73 7.36
C CYS A 141 1.59 22.92 5.83
N LYS A 142 1.41 24.15 5.35
CA LYS A 142 1.50 24.48 3.92
C LYS A 142 2.87 24.09 3.35
N GLY A 143 3.95 24.40 4.07
CA GLY A 143 5.32 24.03 3.71
C GLY A 143 5.52 22.51 3.57
N LYS A 144 5.02 21.71 4.53
CA LYS A 144 5.07 20.25 4.48
C LYS A 144 4.33 19.68 3.26
N ILE A 145 3.11 20.16 2.99
CA ILE A 145 2.31 19.67 1.86
C ILE A 145 2.93 20.06 0.53
N ASN A 146 3.49 21.26 0.42
CA ASN A 146 4.24 21.65 -0.76
C ASN A 146 5.48 20.76 -0.99
N ILE A 147 6.18 20.31 0.07
CA ILE A 147 7.25 19.30 -0.05
C ILE A 147 6.68 17.97 -0.55
N GLN A 148 5.57 17.49 0.01
CA GLN A 148 4.96 16.21 -0.35
C GLN A 148 4.46 16.21 -1.81
N ASN A 149 3.76 17.28 -2.22
CA ASN A 149 3.27 17.45 -3.58
C ASN A 149 4.44 17.58 -4.57
N PHE A 150 5.52 18.24 -4.16
CA PHE A 150 6.75 18.30 -4.94
C PHE A 150 7.44 16.93 -5.09
N GLN A 151 7.46 16.11 -4.04
CA GLN A 151 7.97 14.73 -4.11
C GLN A 151 7.10 13.83 -4.99
N ALA A 152 5.80 14.10 -5.12
CA ALA A 152 4.95 13.39 -6.08
C ALA A 152 5.20 13.84 -7.54
N ASN A 153 5.48 15.13 -7.73
CA ASN A 153 5.66 15.77 -9.05
C ASN A 153 7.13 16.13 -9.34
N ILE A 154 8.03 15.14 -9.18
CA ILE A 154 9.51 15.25 -9.18
C ILE A 154 10.08 16.01 -10.41
N LEU A 155 9.33 16.16 -11.50
CA LEU A 155 9.87 16.64 -12.77
C LEU A 155 9.75 18.16 -13.03
N GLU A 156 8.87 18.94 -12.39
CA GLU A 156 8.55 20.26 -12.99
C GLU A 156 8.67 21.53 -12.14
N LYS A 157 8.53 21.54 -10.81
CA LYS A 157 8.24 22.83 -10.13
C LYS A 157 9.32 23.33 -9.16
N MET A 158 10.45 23.85 -9.66
CA MET A 158 11.49 24.48 -8.81
C MET A 158 10.97 25.64 -7.95
N ASN A 159 10.06 26.46 -8.49
CA ASN A 159 9.52 27.64 -7.82
C ASN A 159 8.79 27.31 -6.50
N ARG A 160 8.28 26.09 -6.35
CA ARG A 160 7.58 25.67 -5.12
C ARG A 160 8.51 25.40 -3.96
N LEU A 161 9.79 25.06 -4.20
CA LEU A 161 10.76 24.90 -3.11
C LEU A 161 11.12 26.25 -2.48
N GLU A 162 11.21 27.31 -3.28
CA GLU A 162 11.47 28.66 -2.79
C GLU A 162 10.29 29.20 -1.97
N GLU A 163 9.06 28.99 -2.46
CA GLU A 163 7.84 29.31 -1.71
C GLU A 163 7.78 28.56 -0.37
N VAL A 164 8.22 27.29 -0.33
CA VAL A 164 8.29 26.51 0.91
C VAL A 164 9.27 27.12 1.91
N LEU A 165 10.46 27.54 1.45
CA LEU A 165 11.43 28.19 2.33
C LEU A 165 10.87 29.47 2.96
N GLN A 166 10.18 30.29 2.17
CA GLN A 166 9.52 31.51 2.65
C GLN A 166 8.44 31.20 3.69
N ASN A 167 7.63 30.15 3.48
CA ASN A 167 6.63 29.75 4.46
C ASN A 167 7.27 29.33 5.80
N PHE A 168 8.37 28.58 5.78
CA PHE A 168 9.06 28.25 7.03
C PHE A 168 9.73 29.47 7.67
N ASP A 169 10.23 30.42 6.88
CA ASP A 169 10.72 31.70 7.39
C ASP A 169 9.63 32.48 8.12
N PHE A 170 8.42 32.55 7.56
CA PHE A 170 7.28 33.16 8.23
C PHE A 170 6.87 32.41 9.50
N ALA A 171 6.87 31.08 9.49
CA ALA A 171 6.57 30.29 10.68
C ALA A 171 7.56 30.58 11.83
N ILE A 172 8.85 30.63 11.50
CA ILE A 172 9.94 30.94 12.44
C ILE A 172 9.83 32.38 12.95
N GLN A 173 9.55 33.35 12.08
CA GLN A 173 9.39 34.76 12.48
C GLN A 173 8.23 34.95 13.47
N ASN A 174 7.12 34.22 13.29
CA ASN A 174 5.95 34.33 14.15
C ASN A 174 6.07 33.53 15.44
N ASN A 175 6.83 32.44 15.44
CA ASN A 175 7.11 31.65 16.65
C ASN A 175 8.52 31.02 16.58
N PRO A 176 9.54 31.75 17.04
CA PRO A 176 10.94 31.35 16.89
C PRO A 176 11.40 30.26 17.86
N GLU A 177 10.63 29.95 18.91
CA GLU A 177 11.00 28.92 19.89
C GLU A 177 10.64 27.50 19.41
N GLU A 178 9.84 27.40 18.35
CA GLU A 178 9.32 26.13 17.85
C GLU A 178 10.34 25.44 16.93
N SER A 179 11.06 24.47 17.52
CA SER A 179 12.12 23.69 16.88
C SER A 179 11.70 22.96 15.60
N LYS A 180 10.44 22.55 15.47
CA LYS A 180 9.97 21.79 14.30
C LYS A 180 10.06 22.61 13.00
N TYR A 181 9.94 23.93 13.08
CA TYR A 181 10.02 24.81 11.92
C TYR A 181 11.43 24.84 11.33
N TYR A 182 12.45 24.86 12.19
CA TYR A 182 13.86 24.78 11.78
C TYR A 182 14.18 23.42 11.17
N PHE A 183 13.69 22.34 11.77
CA PHE A 183 13.86 20.99 11.24
C PHE A 183 13.26 20.86 9.83
N ASN A 184 12.00 21.30 9.65
CA ASN A 184 11.32 21.24 8.35
C ASN A 184 11.97 22.12 7.29
N LYS A 185 12.46 23.31 7.66
CA LYS A 185 13.26 24.17 6.79
C LYS A 185 14.57 23.50 6.36
N GLY A 186 15.26 22.84 7.29
CA GLY A 186 16.49 22.08 7.02
C GLY A 186 16.26 20.94 6.04
N LEU A 187 15.19 20.16 6.25
CA LEU A 187 14.78 19.10 5.32
C LEU A 187 14.49 19.65 3.91
N ASN A 188 13.78 20.78 3.80
CA ASN A 188 13.52 21.40 2.50
C ASN A 188 14.82 21.81 1.78
N LYS A 189 15.76 22.44 2.49
CA LYS A 189 17.07 22.79 1.92
C LYS A 189 17.83 21.57 1.45
N MET A 190 17.85 20.49 2.24
CA MET A 190 18.50 19.24 1.86
C MET A 190 17.90 18.66 0.57
N LEU A 191 16.56 18.62 0.46
CA LEU A 191 15.87 18.19 -0.75
C LEU A 191 16.20 19.07 -1.96
N HIS A 192 16.25 20.40 -1.75
CA HIS A 192 16.60 21.36 -2.79
C HIS A 192 18.02 21.08 -3.33
N PHE A 193 19.01 20.91 -2.45
CA PHE A 193 20.37 20.57 -2.84
C PHE A 193 20.47 19.21 -3.54
N GLN A 194 19.79 18.18 -3.03
CA GLN A 194 19.76 16.86 -3.65
C GLN A 194 19.26 16.93 -5.11
N ARG A 195 18.25 17.77 -5.39
CA ARG A 195 17.72 17.93 -6.74
C ARG A 195 18.66 18.71 -7.66
N LEU A 196 19.28 19.78 -7.17
CA LEU A 196 20.31 20.50 -7.94
C LEU A 196 21.43 19.57 -8.36
N TYR A 197 21.86 18.69 -7.46
CA TYR A 197 22.88 17.67 -7.73
C TYR A 197 22.43 16.66 -8.81
N VAL A 198 21.23 16.09 -8.70
CA VAL A 198 20.69 15.14 -9.70
C VAL A 198 20.58 15.79 -11.08
N ARG A 199 20.04 17.02 -11.17
CA ARG A 199 19.90 17.72 -12.45
C ARG A 199 21.25 18.02 -13.10
N GLN A 200 22.23 18.48 -12.33
CA GLN A 200 23.57 18.71 -12.88
C GLN A 200 24.15 17.43 -13.47
N ASN A 201 24.00 16.30 -12.78
CA ASN A 201 24.44 15.00 -13.29
C ASN A 201 23.70 14.56 -14.56
N GLU A 202 22.39 14.80 -14.66
CA GLU A 202 21.63 14.55 -15.89
C GLU A 202 22.08 15.43 -17.06
N GLN A 203 22.32 16.72 -16.80
CA GLN A 203 22.83 17.63 -17.83
C GLN A 203 24.22 17.23 -18.32
N ILE A 204 25.10 16.82 -17.40
CA ILE A 204 26.42 16.30 -17.74
C ILE A 204 26.31 15.05 -18.63
N LYS A 205 25.44 14.09 -18.27
CA LYS A 205 25.18 12.89 -19.09
C LYS A 205 24.63 13.23 -20.47
N LYS A 206 23.65 14.13 -20.56
CA LYS A 206 23.08 14.58 -21.85
C LYS A 206 24.12 15.26 -22.74
N ARG A 207 24.99 16.09 -22.16
CA ARG A 207 26.11 16.71 -22.89
C ARG A 207 27.10 15.66 -23.37
N ALA A 208 27.48 14.70 -22.53
CA ALA A 208 28.38 13.62 -22.91
C ALA A 208 27.84 12.76 -24.06
N LEU A 209 26.53 12.48 -24.07
CA LEU A 209 25.85 11.75 -25.17
C LEU A 209 25.77 12.55 -26.48
N LEU A 210 25.88 13.89 -26.44
CA LEU A 210 25.88 14.72 -27.65
C LEU A 210 27.24 14.72 -28.39
N TYR A 211 28.29 14.22 -27.73
CA TYR A 211 29.65 14.16 -28.26
C TYR A 211 30.09 12.72 -28.62
N LEU A 212 29.16 11.75 -28.60
CA LEU A 212 29.31 10.38 -29.08
C LEU A 212 28.48 10.19 -30.35
#